data_AF-A0ABD6CMF1-F1
#
_entry.id   AF-A0ABD6CMF1-F1
#
_cell.length_a   1.000
_cell.length_b   1.000
_cell.length_c   1.000
_cell.angle_alpha   90.00
_cell.angle_beta   90.00
_cell.angle_gamma   90.00
#
_symmetry.space_group_name_H-M   'P 1'
#
loop_
_entity.id
_entity.type
_entity.pdbx_description
1 polymer ?
#
loop_
_entity_poly.entity_id
_entity_poly.type
_entity_poly.pdbx_seq_one_letter_code
_entity_poly.pdbx_strand_id
1 'polypeptide(L)'
;MKESCTKLLAASTMVWGVAGALFPDRVLDTAGRFLLAGYENPEDLEPADWYVSATRLQSALTALAGAVVLALEYGRGCGSDDSEREA
;
A
#
# COMPACT_ATOMS: atom_id res chain seq x y z
N MET A 1 3.49 -18.18 -12.95
CA MET A 1 4.40 -17.58 -11.94
C MET A 1 4.31 -16.06 -11.86
N LYS A 2 4.44 -15.30 -12.98
CA LYS A 2 4.39 -13.83 -12.95
C LYS A 2 3.07 -13.27 -12.40
N GLU A 3 1.92 -13.80 -12.81
CA GLU A 3 0.61 -13.29 -12.37
C GLU A 3 0.35 -13.47 -10.87
N SER A 4 0.75 -14.61 -10.30
CA SER A 4 0.62 -14.84 -8.84
C SER A 4 1.49 -13.87 -8.03
N CYS A 5 2.69 -13.54 -8.53
CA CYS A 5 3.56 -12.55 -7.90
C CYS A 5 2.94 -11.15 -7.93
N THR A 6 2.42 -10.73 -9.09
CA THR A 6 1.73 -9.43 -9.23
C THR A 6 0.53 -9.31 -8.30
N LYS A 7 -0.33 -10.35 -8.24
CA LYS A 7 -1.49 -10.38 -7.34
C LYS A 7 -1.09 -10.28 -5.87
N LEU A 8 -0.04 -11.00 -5.46
CA LEU A 8 0.48 -10.94 -4.08
C LEU A 8 1.05 -9.56 -3.75
N LEU A 9 1.82 -8.96 -4.65
CA LEU A 9 2.37 -7.60 -4.47
C LEU A 9 1.26 -6.55 -4.42
N ALA A 10 0.24 -6.67 -5.27
CA ALA A 10 -0.89 -5.76 -5.28
C ALA A 10 -1.72 -5.87 -3.98
N ALA A 11 -1.97 -7.11 -3.52
CA ALA A 11 -2.64 -7.37 -2.26
C ALA A 11 -1.84 -6.85 -1.06
N SER A 12 -0.53 -7.09 -1.01
CA SER A 12 0.31 -6.58 0.08
C SER A 12 0.36 -5.05 0.08
N THR A 13 0.47 -4.43 -1.10
CA THR A 13 0.42 -2.97 -1.27
C THR A 13 -0.91 -2.40 -0.78
N MET A 14 -2.02 -3.04 -1.14
CA MET A 14 -3.35 -2.62 -0.71
C MET A 14 -3.47 -2.69 0.82
N VAL A 15 -3.10 -3.82 1.42
CA VAL A 15 -3.17 -4.03 2.88
C VAL A 15 -2.27 -3.04 3.62
N TRP A 16 -1.05 -2.82 3.12
CA TRP A 16 -0.11 -1.86 3.70
C TRP A 16 -0.64 -0.43 3.63
N GLY A 17 -1.21 -0.03 2.49
CA GLY A 17 -1.84 1.27 2.33
C GLY A 17 -3.01 1.48 3.29
N VAL A 18 -3.88 0.47 3.45
CA VAL A 18 -5.01 0.55 4.40
C VAL A 18 -4.50 0.70 5.83
N ALA A 19 -3.52 -0.11 6.24
CA ALA A 19 -2.93 -0.01 7.57
C ALA A 19 -2.34 1.39 7.82
N GLY A 20 -1.59 1.94 6.86
CA GLY A 20 -1.02 3.28 6.98
C GLY A 20 -2.06 4.41 7.01
N ALA A 21 -3.19 4.25 6.34
CA ALA A 21 -4.26 5.25 6.32
C ALA A 21 -5.09 5.25 7.61
N LEU A 22 -5.17 4.10 8.30
CA LEU A 22 -5.86 3.97 9.59
C LEU A 22 -4.96 4.36 10.76
N PHE A 23 -3.65 4.13 10.65
CA PHE A 23 -2.69 4.34 11.73
C PHE A 23 -1.50 5.21 11.28
N PRO A 24 -1.71 6.45 10.81
CA PRO A 24 -0.64 7.31 10.30
C PRO A 24 0.43 7.59 11.36
N ASP A 25 0.06 7.74 12.63
CA ASP A 25 1.00 8.02 13.73
C ASP A 25 2.00 6.87 13.94
N ARG A 26 1.56 5.62 13.75
CA ARG A 26 2.44 4.44 13.87
C ARG A 26 3.42 4.34 12.71
N VAL A 27 2.98 4.74 11.51
CA VAL A 27 3.86 4.83 10.34
C VAL A 27 4.93 5.89 10.58
N LEU A 28 4.53 7.05 11.10
CA LEU A 28 5.45 8.15 11.40
C LEU A 28 6.41 7.83 12.55
N ASP A 29 5.96 7.21 13.63
CA ASP A 29 6.83 6.75 14.73
C ASP A 29 7.89 5.76 14.24
N THR A 30 7.48 4.79 13.42
CA THR A 30 8.40 3.81 12.83
C THR A 30 9.38 4.50 11.89
N ALA A 31 8.89 5.35 10.98
CA ALA A 31 9.72 6.09 10.05
C ALA A 31 10.71 7.00 10.78
N GLY A 32 10.28 7.69 11.84
CA GLY A 32 11.12 8.53 12.68
C GLY A 32 12.29 7.76 13.28
N ARG A 33 12.04 6.59 13.87
CA ARG A 33 13.12 5.73 14.43
C ARG A 33 14.19 5.36 13.41
N PHE A 34 13.83 5.17 12.15
CA PHE A 34 14.79 4.79 11.10
C PHE A 34 15.42 6.00 10.40
N LEU A 35 14.62 7.00 10.03
CA LEU A 35 15.06 8.15 9.25
C LEU A 35 15.79 9.20 10.09
N LEU A 36 15.45 9.29 11.37
CA LEU A 36 16.05 10.25 12.30
C LEU A 36 17.07 9.59 13.23
N ALA A 37 17.43 8.33 12.96
CA ALA A 37 18.50 7.64 13.69
C ALA A 37 19.80 8.46 13.61
N GLY A 38 20.34 8.83 14.77
CA GLY A 38 21.58 9.62 14.87
C GLY A 38 21.39 11.13 14.95
N TYR A 39 20.15 11.63 14.93
CA TYR A 39 19.86 12.99 15.41
C TYR A 39 19.94 13.04 16.94
N GLU A 40 20.22 14.23 17.48
CA GLU A 40 20.53 14.40 18.90
C GLU A 40 19.28 14.31 19.80
N ASN A 41 18.10 14.70 19.29
CA ASN A 41 16.82 14.63 20.02
C ASN A 41 15.62 14.33 19.08
N PRO A 42 15.60 13.19 18.36
CA PRO A 42 14.53 12.84 17.43
C PRO A 42 13.18 12.56 18.12
N GLU A 43 13.18 12.18 19.40
CA GLU A 43 12.00 11.90 20.21
C GLU A 43 11.19 13.15 20.59
N ASP A 44 11.81 14.33 20.56
CA ASP A 44 11.16 15.60 20.88
C ASP A 44 10.36 16.17 19.70
N LEU A 45 10.45 15.52 18.53
CA LEU A 45 9.79 15.97 17.31
C LEU A 45 8.37 15.43 17.24
N GLU A 46 7.40 16.34 17.31
CA GLU A 46 6.00 16.02 17.03
C GLU A 46 5.67 16.31 15.55
N PRO A 47 5.01 15.37 14.84
CA PRO A 47 4.60 15.58 13.46
C PRO A 47 3.50 16.64 13.39
N ALA A 48 3.68 17.62 12.49
CA ALA A 48 2.66 18.62 12.24
C ALA A 48 1.37 17.99 11.67
N ASP A 49 0.20 18.54 12.01
CA ASP A 49 -1.11 18.01 11.60
C ASP A 49 -1.26 17.80 10.08
N TRP A 50 -0.70 18.73 9.30
CA TRP A 50 -0.72 18.62 7.83
C TRP A 50 0.12 17.44 7.34
N TYR A 51 1.20 17.08 8.05
CA TYR A 51 2.06 15.96 7.71
C TYR A 51 1.37 14.64 8.02
N VAL A 52 0.70 14.54 9.17
CA VAL A 52 -0.17 13.40 9.51
C VAL A 52 -1.26 13.21 8.44
N SER A 53 -1.89 14.31 8.03
CA SER A 53 -2.90 14.31 6.97
C SER A 53 -2.34 13.87 5.62
N ALA A 54 -1.14 14.32 5.26
CA ALA A 54 -0.45 13.94 4.04
C ALA A 54 -0.06 12.45 4.05
N THR A 55 0.47 11.93 5.16
CA THR A 55 0.77 10.50 5.34
C THR A 55 -0.49 9.66 5.17
N ARG A 56 -1.59 10.07 5.79
CA ARG A 56 -2.89 9.39 5.66
C ARG A 56 -3.36 9.34 4.21
N LEU A 57 -3.29 10.47 3.50
CA LEU A 57 -3.67 10.55 2.09
C LEU A 57 -2.75 9.69 1.21
N GLN A 58 -1.44 9.75 1.43
CA GLN A 58 -0.46 8.92 0.72
C GLN A 58 -0.77 7.44 0.90
N SER A 59 -1.03 7.00 2.13
CA SER A 59 -1.37 5.61 2.43
C SER A 59 -2.69 5.19 1.78
N ALA A 60 -3.71 6.07 1.76
CA ALA A 60 -4.96 5.82 1.07
C ALA A 60 -4.77 5.66 -0.46
N LEU A 61 -3.91 6.48 -1.07
CA LEU A 61 -3.55 6.36 -2.48
C LEU A 61 -2.79 5.06 -2.77
N THR A 62 -1.89 4.65 -1.88
CA THR A 62 -1.20 3.35 -1.96
C THR A 62 -2.20 2.19 -1.90
N ALA A 63 -3.18 2.27 -1.01
CA ALA A 63 -4.24 1.27 -0.91
C ALA A 63 -5.03 1.18 -2.22
N LEU A 64 -5.41 2.34 -2.77
CA LEU A 64 -6.14 2.46 -4.02
C LEU A 64 -5.35 1.86 -5.19
N ALA A 65 -4.05 2.13 -5.28
CA ALA A 65 -3.19 1.58 -6.32
C ALA A 65 -3.17 0.03 -6.29
N GLY A 66 -3.01 -0.57 -5.11
CA GLY A 66 -3.09 -2.02 -4.95
C GLY A 66 -4.46 -2.58 -5.35
N ALA A 67 -5.54 -1.91 -4.96
CA ALA A 67 -6.91 -2.31 -5.31
C ALA A 67 -7.17 -2.24 -6.82
N VAL A 68 -6.69 -1.19 -7.50
CA VAL A 68 -6.82 -1.04 -8.96
C VAL A 68 -6.10 -2.17 -9.69
N VAL A 69 -4.86 -2.49 -9.29
CA VAL A 69 -4.11 -3.60 -9.90
C VAL A 69 -4.84 -4.93 -9.69
N LEU A 70 -5.34 -5.20 -8.49
CA LEU A 70 -6.13 -6.41 -8.22
C LEU A 70 -7.40 -6.47 -9.08
N ALA A 71 -8.12 -5.36 -9.22
CA ALA A 71 -9.34 -5.31 -10.04
C ALA A 71 -9.05 -5.63 -11.52
N LEU A 72 -7.96 -5.07 -12.07
CA LEU A 72 -7.54 -5.34 -13.45
C LEU A 72 -7.10 -6.81 -13.64
N GLU A 73 -6.37 -7.37 -12.68
CA GLU A 73 -5.92 -8.77 -12.70
C GLU A 73 -7.08 -9.78 -12.54
N TYR A 74 -8.12 -9.45 -11.78
CA TYR A 74 -9.34 -10.26 -11.68
C TYR A 74 -10.15 -10.22 -12.99
N GLY A 75 -10.30 -9.04 -13.60
CA GLY A 75 -11.01 -8.89 -14.88
C GLY A 75 -10.36 -9.65 -16.03
N ARG A 76 -9.03 -9.82 -16.00
CA ARG A 76 -8.27 -10.58 -17.02
C ARG A 76 -8.48 -12.09 -16.95
N GLY A 77 -8.82 -12.63 -15.77
CA GLY A 77 -9.04 -14.06 -15.57
C GLY A 77 -10.38 -14.59 -16.10
N CYS A 78 -11.43 -13.75 -16.16
CA CYS A 78 -12.77 -14.16 -16.64
C CYS A 78 -12.89 -14.27 -18.17
N GLY A 79 -11.88 -13.87 -18.95
CA GLY A 79 -11.95 -13.83 -20.42
C GLY A 79 -11.26 -14.99 -21.15
N SER A 80 -10.70 -15.98 -20.44
CA SER A 80 -9.79 -16.96 -21.05
C SER A 80 -10.28 -18.41 -21.08
N ASP A 81 -11.46 -18.74 -20.52
CA ASP A 81 -11.93 -20.13 -20.39
C ASP A 81 -13.02 -20.56 -21.39
N ASP A 82 -13.49 -19.68 -22.30
CA ASP A 82 -14.60 -20.00 -23.21
C ASP A 82 -14.17 -20.46 -24.62
N SER A 83 -12.87 -20.58 -24.92
CA SER A 83 -12.39 -20.82 -26.31
C SER A 83 -11.90 -22.25 -26.61
N GLU A 84 -11.91 -23.19 -25.65
CA GLU A 84 -11.33 -24.55 -25.84
C GLU A 84 -12.35 -25.71 -25.82
N ARG A 85 -13.64 -25.44 -26.05
CA ARG A 85 -14.67 -26.50 -26.17
C ARG A 85 -15.29 -26.69 -27.56
N GLU A 86 -14.78 -26.03 -28.58
CA GLU A 86 -15.20 -26.24 -29.97
C GLU A 86 -13.98 -26.35 -30.90
N ALA A 87 -13.33 -27.52 -30.92
CA ALA A 87 -12.47 -27.97 -32.02
C ALA A 87 -12.44 -29.50 -32.09
#